data_AF-A0A967D4S1-F1
#
_entry.id   AF-A0A967D4S1-F1
#
_cell.length_a   1.000
_cell.length_b   1.000
_cell.length_c   1.000
_cell.angle_alpha   90.00
_cell.angle_beta   90.00
_cell.angle_gamma   90.00
#
_symmetry.space_group_name_H-M   'P 1'
#
loop_
_entity.id
_entity.type
_entity.pdbx_description
1 polymer ?
#
loop_
_entity_poly.entity_id
_entity_poly.type
_entity_poly.pdbx_seq_one_letter_code
_entity_poly.pdbx_strand_id
1 'polypeptide(L)'
;QQPEETQRTWRQLTVADTRERLTSDQAVGYRVQAGLDQWLVYRTLDESRNRTILGCNLSCEFFAGRFGTDGEAVRSMEVFDEHDAG
;
A
#
# COMPACT_ATOMS: atom_id res chain seq x y z
N GLN A 1 -13.01 -4.25 -26.92
CA GLN A 1 -12.45 -4.19 -25.56
C GLN A 1 -12.92 -2.89 -24.93
N GLN A 2 -13.52 -2.95 -23.74
CA GLN A 2 -13.83 -1.71 -23.01
C GLN A 2 -12.53 -1.14 -22.42
N PRO A 3 -12.33 0.19 -22.37
CA PRO A 3 -11.06 0.78 -21.95
C PRO A 3 -10.60 0.35 -20.55
N GLU A 4 -11.54 0.11 -19.64
CA GLU A 4 -11.24 -0.35 -18.28
C GLU A 4 -10.58 -1.74 -18.24
N GLU A 5 -10.81 -2.60 -19.23
CA GLU A 5 -10.25 -3.95 -19.29
C GLU A 5 -8.73 -3.92 -19.61
N THR A 6 -8.27 -2.88 -20.31
CA THR A 6 -6.88 -2.72 -20.75
C THR A 6 -6.12 -1.63 -20.00
N GLN A 7 -6.81 -0.82 -19.18
CA GLN A 7 -6.18 0.25 -18.42
C GLN A 7 -5.11 -0.29 -17.47
N ARG A 8 -3.93 0.34 -17.52
CA ARG A 8 -2.81 0.10 -16.60
C ARG A 8 -2.33 1.43 -16.05
N THR A 9 -2.43 1.62 -14.74
CA THR A 9 -1.96 2.87 -14.10
C THR A 9 -1.24 2.58 -12.81
N TRP A 10 -0.17 3.33 -12.56
CA TRP A 10 0.45 3.45 -11.25
C TRP A 10 0.23 4.87 -10.74
N ARG A 11 -0.39 5.00 -9.57
CA ARG A 11 -0.56 6.30 -8.89
C ARG A 11 0.06 6.19 -7.50
N GLN A 12 1.05 7.03 -7.24
CA GLN A 12 1.60 7.15 -5.90
C GLN A 12 0.55 7.74 -4.97
N LEU A 13 0.47 7.20 -3.76
CA LEU A 13 -0.41 7.64 -2.70
C LEU A 13 0.39 8.33 -1.61
N THR A 14 -0.30 9.14 -0.81
CA THR A 14 0.26 9.67 0.43
C THR A 14 0.34 8.57 1.47
N VAL A 15 1.53 8.37 2.03
CA VAL A 15 1.74 7.61 3.26
C VAL A 15 1.83 8.63 4.40
N ALA A 16 1.22 8.31 5.54
CA ALA A 16 1.26 9.14 6.72
C ALA A 16 1.66 8.34 7.97
N ASP A 17 2.33 9.00 8.89
CA ASP A 17 2.59 8.54 10.25
C ASP A 17 2.32 9.68 11.22
N THR A 18 1.65 9.41 12.34
CA THR A 18 1.48 10.38 13.43
C THR A 18 0.89 11.73 12.98
N ARG A 19 -0.02 11.69 12.00
CA ARG A 19 -0.67 12.86 11.34
C ARG A 19 0.24 13.69 10.44
N GLU A 20 1.43 13.20 10.13
CA GLU A 20 2.37 13.81 9.20
C GLU A 20 2.46 12.99 7.90
N ARG A 21 2.65 13.69 6.78
CA ARG A 21 2.86 13.04 5.48
C ARG A 21 4.33 12.67 5.36
N LEU A 22 4.61 11.41 5.04
CA LEU A 22 5.96 10.92 4.84
C LEU A 22 6.47 11.27 3.45
N THR A 23 7.79 11.41 3.36
CA THR A 23 8.51 11.54 2.08
C THR A 23 8.80 10.16 1.50
N SER A 24 9.09 10.11 0.20
CA SER A 24 9.28 8.85 -0.54
C SER A 24 10.54 8.07 -0.16
N ASP A 25 11.47 8.68 0.57
CA ASP A 25 12.64 8.02 1.16
C ASP A 25 12.34 7.37 2.52
N GLN A 26 11.24 7.75 3.17
CA GLN A 26 10.78 7.13 4.42
C GLN A 26 9.83 5.97 4.13
N ALA A 27 8.84 6.19 3.26
CA ALA A 27 7.91 5.15 2.84
C ALA A 27 7.23 5.51 1.52
N VAL A 28 6.83 4.48 0.77
CA VAL A 28 6.07 4.64 -0.47
C VAL A 28 4.86 3.74 -0.48
N GLY A 29 3.82 4.19 -1.16
CA GLY A 29 2.77 3.28 -1.55
C GLY A 29 2.02 3.77 -2.78
N TYR A 30 1.36 2.82 -3.44
CA TYR A 30 0.84 2.97 -4.76
C TYR A 30 -0.52 2.31 -4.89
N ARG A 31 -1.39 2.96 -5.66
CA ARG A 31 -2.51 2.30 -6.30
C ARG A 31 -2.06 1.78 -7.66
N VAL A 32 -2.11 0.47 -7.85
CA VAL A 32 -1.88 -0.17 -9.15
C VAL A 32 -3.22 -0.59 -9.72
N GLN A 33 -3.51 -0.16 -10.93
CA GLN A 33 -4.65 -0.67 -11.69
C GLN A 33 -4.15 -1.61 -12.77
N ALA A 34 -4.64 -2.85 -12.76
CA ALA A 34 -4.39 -3.87 -13.75
C ALA A 34 -5.71 -4.36 -14.34
N GLY A 35 -6.25 -3.58 -15.28
CA GLY A 35 -7.58 -3.83 -15.85
C GLY A 35 -8.65 -3.48 -14.82
N LEU A 36 -9.48 -4.45 -14.48
CA LEU A 36 -10.51 -4.33 -13.45
C LEU A 36 -9.95 -4.44 -12.03
N ASP A 37 -8.72 -4.95 -11.88
CA ASP A 37 -8.13 -5.16 -10.56
C ASP A 37 -7.48 -3.87 -10.05
N GLN A 38 -7.78 -3.52 -8.80
CA GLN A 38 -7.09 -2.46 -8.07
C GLN A 38 -6.25 -3.09 -6.96
N TRP A 39 -5.00 -2.67 -6.87
CA TRP A 39 -4.04 -3.13 -5.89
C TRP A 39 -3.52 -1.97 -5.07
N LEU A 40 -3.42 -2.17 -3.78
CA LEU A 40 -2.63 -1.35 -2.87
C LEU A 40 -1.29 -2.06 -2.68
N VAL A 41 -0.21 -1.35 -2.98
CA VAL A 41 1.17 -1.80 -2.73
C VAL A 41 1.83 -0.78 -1.83
N TYR A 42 2.49 -1.23 -0.78
CA TYR A 42 3.16 -0.37 0.21
C TYR A 42 4.52 -0.96 0.60
N ARG A 43 5.48 -0.08 0.88
CA ARG A 43 6.81 -0.42 1.38
C ARG A 43 7.31 0.67 2.34
N THR A 44 7.74 0.25 3.53
CA THR A 44 8.56 1.08 4.42
C THR A 44 10.02 1.05 3.94
N LEU A 45 10.69 2.20 4.00
CA LEU A 45 12.10 2.37 3.61
C LEU A 45 12.97 2.86 4.78
N ASP A 46 12.33 3.22 5.88
CA ASP A 46 12.91 3.48 7.20
C ASP A 46 12.42 2.42 8.21
N GLU A 47 12.48 2.75 9.50
CA GLU A 47 11.98 1.89 10.57
C GLU A 47 10.52 1.45 10.35
N SER A 48 10.27 0.16 10.59
CA SER A 48 8.93 -0.40 10.59
C SER A 48 8.10 0.20 11.73
N ARG A 49 7.02 0.88 11.37
CA ARG A 49 6.09 1.54 12.30
C ARG A 49 4.69 1.48 11.70
N ASN A 50 3.65 1.75 12.50
CA ASN A 50 2.29 1.84 11.99
C ASN A 50 2.15 3.00 11.01
N ARG A 51 2.02 2.72 9.71
CA ARG A 51 1.80 3.70 8.66
C ARG A 51 0.37 3.66 8.16
N THR A 52 -0.16 4.81 7.74
CA THR A 52 -1.48 4.92 7.16
C THR A 52 -1.39 5.24 5.67
N ILE A 53 -2.09 4.47 4.84
CA ILE A 53 -2.20 4.68 3.40
C ILE A 53 -3.58 4.23 2.94
N LEU A 54 -4.27 5.05 2.14
CA LEU A 54 -5.63 4.76 1.64
C LEU A 54 -6.62 4.39 2.78
N GLY A 55 -6.44 4.93 3.99
CA GLY A 55 -7.25 4.58 5.16
C GLY A 55 -6.88 3.25 5.82
N CYS A 56 -5.98 2.45 5.25
CA CYS A 56 -5.44 1.25 5.87
C CYS A 56 -4.32 1.60 6.85
N ASN A 57 -4.34 1.00 8.04
CA ASN A 57 -3.22 1.03 8.99
C ASN A 57 -2.37 -0.24 8.79
N LEU A 58 -1.10 -0.07 8.44
CA LEU A 58 -0.16 -1.14 8.12
C LEU A 58 1.00 -1.12 9.09
N SER A 59 1.32 -2.29 9.66
CA SER A 59 2.42 -2.51 10.61
C SER A 59 3.45 -3.49 10.07
N CYS A 60 3.48 -3.68 8.75
CA CYS A 60 4.38 -4.57 8.04
C CYS A 60 5.43 -3.75 7.27
N GLU A 61 6.53 -4.35 6.86
CA GLU A 61 7.51 -3.67 6.00
C GLU A 61 7.01 -3.54 4.57
N PHE A 62 6.30 -4.55 4.08
CA PHE A 62 5.74 -4.59 2.75
C PHE A 62 4.33 -5.16 2.77
N PHE A 63 3.46 -4.56 1.96
CA PHE A 63 2.10 -5.01 1.76
C PHE A 63 1.76 -5.02 0.27
N ALA A 64 1.10 -6.08 -0.18
CA ALA A 64 0.37 -6.09 -1.45
C ALA A 64 -0.99 -6.74 -1.25
N GLY A 65 -2.04 -6.05 -1.70
CA GLY A 65 -3.41 -6.54 -1.57
C GLY A 65 -4.33 -5.93 -2.61
N ARG A 66 -5.33 -6.70 -3.03
CA ARG A 66 -6.41 -6.20 -3.89
C ARG A 66 -7.44 -5.47 -3.04
N PHE A 67 -8.02 -4.40 -3.56
CA PHE A 67 -9.12 -3.72 -2.87
C PHE A 67 -10.30 -3.44 -3.80
N GLY A 68 -11.49 -3.43 -3.21
CA GLY A 68 -12.76 -3.21 -3.90
C GLY A 68 -13.27 -1.78 -3.75
N THR A 69 -14.54 -1.59 -4.10
CA THR A 69 -15.24 -0.30 -3.94
C THR A 69 -15.55 0.05 -2.49
N ASP A 70 -15.45 -0.92 -1.58
CA ASP A 70 -15.54 -0.75 -0.13
C ASP A 70 -14.27 -0.14 0.47
N GLY A 71 -13.18 -0.07 -0.30
CA GLY A 71 -11.89 0.49 0.13
C GLY A 71 -11.10 -0.44 1.06
N GLU A 72 -11.57 -1.66 1.31
CA GLU A 72 -10.85 -2.63 2.14
C GLU A 72 -9.88 -3.43 1.27
N ALA A 73 -8.60 -3.46 1.68
CA ALA A 73 -7.59 -4.24 0.99
C ALA A 73 -7.54 -5.68 1.55
N VAL A 74 -7.86 -6.64 0.70
CA VAL A 74 -7.65 -8.07 0.96
C VAL A 74 -6.16 -8.35 0.97
N ARG A 75 -5.65 -8.76 2.14
CA ARG A 75 -4.23 -9.05 2.39
C ARG A 75 -3.79 -10.24 1.54
N SER A 76 -2.97 -10.00 0.53
CA SER A 76 -2.46 -11.05 -0.36
C SER A 76 -1.02 -11.44 -0.02
N MET A 77 -0.20 -10.45 0.36
CA MET A 77 1.17 -10.65 0.81
C MET A 77 1.55 -9.57 1.81
N GLU A 78 2.15 -10.00 2.92
CA GLU A 78 2.72 -9.14 3.96
C GLU A 78 4.13 -9.65 4.27
N VAL A 79 5.09 -8.74 4.44
CA VAL A 79 6.43 -9.04 4.95
C VAL A 79 6.60 -8.26 6.24
N PHE A 80 7.03 -8.95 7.29
CA PHE A 80 7.32 -8.36 8.60
C PHE A 80 8.82 -8.43 8.85
N ASP A 81 9.36 -7.49 9.60
CA ASP A 81 10.74 -7.57 10.06
C ASP A 81 10.88 -8.74 11.05
N GLU A 82 11.90 -9.58 10.87
CA GLU A 82 12.20 -10.68 11.79
C GLU A 82 12.83 -10.17 13.11
N HIS A 83 13.24 -8.91 13.18
CA HIS A 83 13.89 -8.33 14.36
C HIS A 83 12.94 -7.87 15.48
N ASP A 84 11.61 -7.89 15.26
CA ASP A 84 10.60 -7.53 16.28
C ASP A 84 10.02 -8.75 17.02
N ALA A 85 10.66 -9.92 16.94
CA ALA A 85 10.40 -11.03 17.86
C ALA A 85 11.09 -10.79 19.22
N GLY A 86 10.66 -9.74 19.92
CA GLY A 86 11.06 -9.40 21.30
C GLY A 86 9.90 -9.55 22.28
#